data_AF-A0A955J0H9-F1
#
_entry.id   AF-A0A955J0H9-F1
#
_cell.length_a   1.000
_cell.length_b   1.000
_cell.length_c   1.000
_cell.angle_alpha   90.00
_cell.angle_beta   90.00
_cell.angle_gamma   90.00
#
_symmetry.space_group_name_H-M   'P 1'
#
loop_
_entity.id
_entity.type
_entity.pdbx_description
1 polymer ?
#
loop_
_entity_poly.entity_id
_entity_poly.type
_entity_poly.pdbx_seq_one_letter_code
_entity_poly.pdbx_strand_id
1 'polypeptide(L)'
;MNIALWRVCCSAALVLCIVVAGCKPSSGSSAAANDAVIVNYTVRGQVVEVPVEGDIKSEFRVRHEAIPEYRQAGGKLGMNTMTMPFRLGEGMSLAGVEVGDKVALTFAVEYDPGFAKLRTYYAVKVEELPTDTSLDFTPLPKSE
;
A
#
# COMPACT_ATOMS: atom_id res chain seq x y z
N MET A 1 45.55 57.62 23.39
CA MET A 1 44.74 58.58 24.18
C MET A 1 43.42 57.92 24.57
N ASN A 2 43.04 58.05 25.85
CA ASN A 2 41.75 57.75 26.52
C ASN A 2 41.39 56.24 26.57
N ILE A 3 41.46 55.47 27.66
CA ILE A 3 41.18 55.60 29.11
C ILE A 3 39.76 56.09 29.46
N ALA A 4 38.89 55.17 29.90
CA ALA A 4 38.00 55.23 31.07
C ALA A 4 36.93 54.12 30.95
N LEU A 5 36.99 53.04 31.73
CA LEU A 5 36.36 52.87 33.05
C LEU A 5 34.83 53.03 33.03
N TRP A 6 34.10 51.92 33.19
CA TRP A 6 33.24 51.79 34.36
C TRP A 6 33.07 50.34 34.79
N ARG A 7 33.10 50.19 36.12
CA ARG A 7 33.12 48.97 36.92
C ARG A 7 31.71 48.42 37.16
N VAL A 8 31.62 47.09 37.09
CA VAL A 8 31.14 46.16 38.14
C VAL A 8 29.81 46.45 38.86
N CYS A 9 28.87 45.51 38.70
CA CYS A 9 27.99 44.97 39.75
C CYS A 9 27.76 43.48 39.38
N CYS A 10 28.50 42.51 39.91
CA CYS A 10 28.18 41.73 41.13
C CYS A 10 26.67 41.45 41.32
N SER A 11 26.25 40.22 41.01
CA SER A 11 25.27 39.36 41.71
C SER A 11 24.84 38.27 40.73
N ALA A 12 25.46 37.08 40.72
CA ALA A 12 25.17 35.94 41.60
C ALA A 12 23.77 35.31 41.38
N ALA A 13 23.84 34.12 40.78
CA ALA A 13 22.97 32.95 40.97
C ALA A 13 21.58 32.86 40.29
N LEU A 14 21.39 31.68 39.69
CA LEU A 14 20.27 30.75 39.87
C LEU A 14 19.33 30.51 38.66
N VAL A 15 19.18 29.22 38.34
CA VAL A 15 18.01 28.53 37.74
C VAL A 15 17.85 28.48 36.20
N LEU A 16 18.39 27.41 35.63
CA LEU A 16 17.66 26.33 34.95
C LEU A 16 16.24 26.64 34.42
N CYS A 17 16.07 26.76 33.09
CA CYS A 17 14.96 26.11 32.38
C CYS A 17 15.14 26.20 30.86
N ILE A 18 15.53 25.08 30.27
CA ILE A 18 15.44 24.79 28.85
C ILE A 18 13.96 24.72 28.50
N VAL A 19 13.46 25.59 27.61
CA VAL A 19 12.19 25.36 26.92
C VAL A 19 12.40 25.58 25.43
N VAL A 20 12.60 24.46 24.74
CA VAL A 20 12.60 24.37 23.28
C VAL A 20 11.18 24.71 22.81
N ALA A 21 11.02 25.83 22.12
CA ALA A 21 9.79 26.20 21.44
C ALA A 21 9.58 25.27 20.24
N GLY A 22 9.04 24.07 20.50
CA GLY A 22 8.64 23.12 19.48
C GLY A 22 7.40 23.62 18.75
N CYS A 23 7.55 23.93 17.46
CA CYS A 23 6.45 24.06 16.51
C CYS A 23 5.61 22.78 16.50
N LYS A 24 4.33 22.89 16.85
CA LYS A 24 3.32 21.86 16.52
C LYS A 24 2.50 22.37 15.33
N PRO A 25 2.75 21.94 14.09
CA PRO A 25 1.69 21.90 13.11
C PRO A 25 0.67 20.86 13.58
N SER A 26 -0.44 21.35 14.13
CA SER A 26 -1.63 20.55 14.35
C SER A 26 -2.29 20.29 12.99
N SER A 27 -1.72 19.36 12.23
CA SER A 27 -2.38 18.76 11.08
C SER A 27 -3.50 17.85 11.60
N GLY A 28 -4.65 18.47 11.90
CA GLY A 28 -5.91 17.76 12.07
C GLY A 28 -6.29 17.16 10.72
N SER A 29 -5.84 15.92 10.49
CA SER A 29 -6.32 15.12 9.37
C SER A 29 -7.72 14.61 9.70
N SER A 30 -8.68 15.27 9.07
CA SER A 30 -10.05 14.86 8.73
C SER A 30 -10.63 13.63 9.44
N ALA A 31 -11.51 13.87 10.41
CA ALA A 31 -12.52 12.90 10.84
C ALA A 31 -13.70 12.95 9.84
N ALA A 32 -13.72 12.02 8.88
CA ALA A 32 -14.93 11.44 8.24
C ALA A 32 -14.53 10.52 7.07
N ALA A 33 -14.00 9.33 7.35
CA ALA A 33 -13.98 8.22 6.41
C ALA A 33 -14.48 6.97 7.13
N ASN A 34 -15.56 6.39 6.61
CA ASN A 34 -16.32 5.30 7.20
C ASN A 34 -15.50 4.00 7.34
N ASP A 35 -14.78 3.84 8.46
CA ASP A 35 -14.18 2.63 9.07
C ASP A 35 -13.96 1.43 8.12
N ALA A 36 -13.29 1.66 6.99
CA ALA A 36 -13.02 0.60 6.02
C ALA A 36 -11.86 -0.25 6.54
N VAL A 37 -11.99 -1.58 6.48
CA VAL A 37 -10.89 -2.48 6.81
C VAL A 37 -10.13 -2.76 5.53
N ILE A 38 -8.85 -2.38 5.48
CA ILE A 38 -7.97 -2.62 4.34
C ILE A 38 -7.09 -3.83 4.64
N VAL A 39 -7.11 -4.82 3.75
CA VAL A 39 -6.23 -5.99 3.82
C VAL A 39 -5.40 -6.07 2.55
N ASN A 40 -4.08 -6.25 2.72
CA ASN A 40 -3.17 -6.43 1.60
C ASN A 40 -2.88 -7.92 1.40
N TYR A 41 -2.93 -8.36 0.15
CA TYR A 41 -2.56 -9.71 -0.25
C TYR A 41 -1.42 -9.62 -1.25
N THR A 42 -0.40 -10.46 -1.08
CA THR A 42 0.69 -10.61 -2.04
C THR A 42 0.55 -11.95 -2.73
N VAL A 43 0.49 -11.93 -4.06
CA VAL A 43 0.32 -13.14 -4.87
C VAL A 43 1.26 -13.08 -6.06
N ARG A 44 1.78 -14.22 -6.48
CA ARG A 44 2.53 -14.31 -7.75
C ARG A 44 1.57 -14.61 -8.88
N GLY A 45 1.92 -14.17 -10.08
CA GLY A 45 1.11 -14.43 -11.25
C GLY A 45 1.84 -14.14 -12.54
N GLN A 46 1.13 -14.39 -13.64
CA GLN A 46 1.56 -14.05 -14.97
C GLN A 46 0.68 -12.94 -15.54
N VAL A 47 1.29 -11.90 -16.09
CA VAL A 47 0.58 -10.83 -16.78
C VAL A 47 -0.02 -11.39 -18.06
N VAL A 48 -1.33 -11.22 -18.23
CA VAL A 48 -2.04 -11.66 -19.45
C VAL A 48 -2.53 -10.50 -20.29
N GLU A 49 -2.65 -9.32 -19.70
CA GLU A 49 -3.03 -8.09 -20.38
C GLU A 49 -2.43 -6.88 -19.66
N VAL A 50 -1.98 -5.89 -20.43
CA VAL A 50 -1.51 -4.59 -19.94
C VAL A 50 -2.43 -3.51 -20.54
N PRO A 51 -2.84 -2.48 -19.79
CA PRO A 51 -3.66 -1.40 -20.33
C PRO A 51 -3.01 -0.70 -21.51
N VAL A 52 -3.79 -0.45 -22.55
CA VAL A 52 -3.40 0.31 -23.74
C VAL A 52 -3.89 1.75 -23.57
N GLU A 53 -2.98 2.71 -23.72
CA GLU A 53 -3.33 4.12 -23.62
C GLU A 53 -4.44 4.50 -24.61
N GLY A 54 -5.49 5.14 -24.11
CA GLY A 54 -6.66 5.54 -24.91
C GLY A 54 -7.74 4.46 -25.05
N ASP A 55 -7.50 3.21 -24.66
CA ASP A 55 -8.52 2.16 -24.66
C ASP A 55 -9.09 1.91 -23.24
N ILE A 56 -10.28 2.46 -23.00
CA ILE A 56 -11.01 2.29 -21.72
C ILE A 56 -11.43 0.85 -21.42
N LYS A 57 -11.37 -0.05 -22.40
CA LYS A 57 -11.73 -1.47 -22.23
C LYS A 57 -10.53 -2.34 -21.87
N SER A 58 -9.32 -1.83 -22.07
CA SER A 58 -8.09 -2.53 -21.70
C SER A 58 -7.87 -2.46 -20.20
N GLU A 59 -7.51 -3.59 -19.58
CA GLU A 59 -7.31 -3.69 -18.14
C GLU A 59 -5.98 -4.37 -17.84
N PHE A 60 -5.36 -4.04 -16.71
CA PHE A 60 -4.21 -4.80 -16.23
C PHE A 60 -4.74 -6.12 -15.68
N ARG A 61 -4.45 -7.23 -16.35
CA ARG A 61 -4.95 -8.56 -15.96
C ARG A 61 -3.80 -9.47 -15.63
N VAL A 62 -3.94 -10.17 -14.51
CA VAL A 62 -2.96 -11.14 -14.03
C VAL A 62 -3.66 -12.46 -13.79
N ARG A 63 -3.11 -13.54 -14.36
CA ARG A 63 -3.43 -14.90 -13.95
C ARG A 63 -2.61 -15.22 -12.71
N HIS A 64 -3.26 -15.18 -11.55
CA HIS A 64 -2.58 -15.34 -10.27
C HIS A 64 -2.61 -16.80 -9.78
N GLU A 65 -1.65 -17.17 -8.93
CA GLU A 65 -1.65 -18.43 -8.18
C GLU A 65 -2.84 -18.48 -7.21
N ALA A 66 -3.18 -19.65 -6.69
CA ALA A 66 -4.19 -19.72 -5.64
C ALA A 66 -3.78 -18.90 -4.39
N ILE A 67 -4.75 -18.24 -3.75
CA ILE A 67 -4.53 -17.41 -2.55
C ILE A 67 -5.35 -18.02 -1.39
N PRO A 68 -4.80 -19.01 -0.65
CA PRO A 68 -5.52 -19.70 0.44
C PRO A 68 -6.06 -18.76 1.53
N GLU A 69 -5.32 -17.68 1.82
CA GLU A 69 -5.61 -16.71 2.86
C GLU A 69 -6.56 -15.59 2.43
N TYR A 70 -6.93 -15.54 1.14
CA TYR A 70 -7.81 -14.49 0.63
C TYR A 70 -9.17 -14.56 1.32
N ARG A 71 -9.57 -13.45 1.96
CA ARG A 71 -10.87 -13.35 2.59
C ARG A 71 -11.92 -12.89 1.58
N GLN A 72 -12.84 -13.78 1.26
CA GLN A 72 -14.04 -13.44 0.49
C GLN A 72 -15.02 -12.65 1.36
N ALA A 73 -15.94 -11.92 0.69
CA ALA A 73 -17.09 -11.35 1.38
C ALA A 73 -17.88 -12.45 2.10
N GLY A 74 -18.30 -12.19 3.35
CA GLY A 74 -18.95 -13.20 4.20
C GLY A 74 -17.97 -14.13 4.93
N GLY A 75 -16.66 -13.90 4.81
CA GLY A 75 -15.64 -14.48 5.68
C GLY A 75 -15.07 -15.84 5.26
N LYS A 76 -15.53 -16.43 4.14
CA LYS A 76 -14.90 -17.62 3.56
C LYS A 76 -13.48 -17.30 3.12
N LEU A 77 -12.54 -18.20 3.40
CA LEU A 77 -11.15 -18.08 2.96
C LEU A 77 -10.92 -18.81 1.63
N GLY A 78 -9.95 -18.32 0.87
CA GLY A 78 -9.45 -18.91 -0.34
C GLY A 78 -9.89 -18.17 -1.60
N MET A 79 -8.98 -18.10 -2.57
CA MET A 79 -9.25 -17.73 -3.94
C MET A 79 -8.50 -18.70 -4.85
N ASN A 80 -9.22 -19.37 -5.76
CA ASN A 80 -8.57 -20.25 -6.74
C ASN A 80 -7.72 -19.45 -7.72
N THR A 81 -6.80 -20.13 -8.42
CA THR A 81 -6.14 -19.52 -9.58
C THR A 81 -7.20 -19.04 -10.58
N MET A 82 -7.07 -17.80 -11.03
CA MET A 82 -7.88 -17.24 -12.10
C MET A 82 -7.20 -16.02 -12.70
N THR A 83 -7.71 -15.58 -13.84
CA THR A 83 -7.36 -14.29 -14.42
C THR A 83 -8.28 -13.23 -13.84
N MET A 84 -7.70 -12.23 -13.17
CA MET A 84 -8.46 -11.12 -12.58
C MET A 84 -7.93 -9.78 -13.10
N PRO A 85 -8.81 -8.82 -13.45
CA PRO A 85 -8.40 -7.45 -13.70
C PRO A 85 -8.05 -6.76 -12.38
N PHE A 86 -6.95 -6.01 -12.35
CA PHE A 86 -6.53 -5.21 -11.22
C PHE A 86 -6.46 -3.75 -11.64
N ARG A 87 -7.26 -2.92 -10.99
CA ARG A 87 -7.09 -1.47 -11.11
C ARG A 87 -5.78 -1.06 -10.45
N LEU A 88 -5.03 -0.17 -11.09
CA LEU A 88 -3.81 0.37 -10.52
C LEU A 88 -4.15 1.39 -9.43
N GLY A 89 -3.42 1.34 -8.32
CA GLY A 89 -3.46 2.36 -7.29
C GLY A 89 -2.93 3.70 -7.80
N GLU A 90 -3.23 4.77 -7.08
CA GLU A 90 -2.80 6.12 -7.44
C GLU A 90 -1.26 6.20 -7.57
N GLY A 91 -0.79 6.81 -8.65
CA GLY A 91 0.64 7.01 -8.90
C GLY A 91 1.41 5.74 -9.33
N MET A 92 0.75 4.59 -9.50
CA MET A 92 1.39 3.39 -10.01
C MET A 92 1.60 3.47 -11.53
N SER A 93 2.70 2.84 -11.97
CA SER A 93 3.04 2.68 -13.39
C SER A 93 3.37 1.21 -13.65
N LEU A 94 3.06 0.75 -14.86
CA LEU A 94 3.42 -0.57 -15.39
C LEU A 94 4.55 -0.45 -16.43
N ALA A 95 5.32 0.64 -16.41
CA ALA A 95 6.42 0.83 -17.35
C ALA A 95 7.41 -0.34 -17.26
N GLY A 96 7.64 -1.01 -18.39
CA GLY A 96 8.52 -2.17 -18.49
C GLY A 96 7.81 -3.51 -18.34
N VAL A 97 6.58 -3.53 -17.81
CA VAL A 97 5.79 -4.76 -17.65
C VAL A 97 5.11 -5.11 -18.97
N GLU A 98 5.31 -6.33 -19.44
CA GLU A 98 4.78 -6.85 -20.69
C GLU A 98 3.86 -8.07 -20.47
N VAL A 99 3.07 -8.40 -21.49
CA VAL A 99 2.27 -9.63 -21.48
C VAL A 99 3.20 -10.84 -21.46
N GLY A 100 2.98 -11.74 -20.50
CA GLY A 100 3.78 -12.94 -20.30
C GLY A 100 4.72 -12.86 -19.11
N ASP A 101 5.00 -11.66 -18.59
CA ASP A 101 5.87 -11.46 -17.44
C ASP A 101 5.31 -12.11 -16.18
N LYS A 102 6.23 -12.60 -15.34
CA LYS A 102 5.91 -13.14 -14.03
C LYS A 102 6.08 -12.02 -13.03
N VAL A 103 5.09 -11.80 -12.18
CA VAL A 103 5.08 -10.69 -11.23
C VAL A 103 4.69 -11.16 -9.84
N ALA A 104 5.25 -10.53 -8.81
CA ALA A 104 4.69 -10.48 -7.47
C ALA A 104 3.81 -9.24 -7.37
N LEU A 105 2.50 -9.47 -7.25
CA LEU A 105 1.48 -8.44 -7.16
C LEU A 105 1.03 -8.31 -5.70
N THR A 106 1.15 -7.11 -5.13
CA THR A 106 0.43 -6.75 -3.90
C THR A 106 -0.81 -5.96 -4.27
N PHE A 107 -1.96 -6.40 -3.78
CA PHE A 107 -3.22 -5.68 -3.96
C PHE A 107 -3.91 -5.46 -2.61
N ALA A 108 -4.48 -4.26 -2.46
CA ALA A 108 -5.30 -3.89 -1.33
C ALA A 108 -6.75 -4.26 -1.62
N VAL A 109 -7.44 -4.81 -0.63
CA VAL A 109 -8.88 -5.03 -0.66
C VAL A 109 -9.50 -4.25 0.49
N GLU A 110 -10.47 -3.42 0.15
CA GLU A 110 -11.22 -2.64 1.12
C GLU A 110 -12.54 -3.34 1.41
N TYR A 111 -12.79 -3.61 2.68
CA TYR A 111 -14.02 -4.20 3.17
C TYR A 111 -14.82 -3.20 3.99
N ASP A 112 -16.12 -3.47 4.16
CA ASP A 112 -16.89 -2.84 5.23
C ASP A 112 -16.45 -3.34 6.63
N PRO A 113 -16.80 -2.61 7.71
CA PRO A 113 -16.66 -3.13 9.05
C PRO A 113 -17.29 -4.53 9.16
N GLY A 114 -16.51 -5.51 9.62
CA GLY A 114 -16.97 -6.89 9.79
C GLY A 114 -16.86 -7.79 8.55
N PHE A 115 -16.27 -7.34 7.44
CA PHE A 115 -16.00 -8.15 6.24
C PHE A 115 -17.26 -8.73 5.55
N ALA A 116 -18.41 -8.11 5.75
CA ALA A 116 -19.66 -8.55 5.12
C ALA A 116 -19.67 -8.26 3.61
N LYS A 117 -19.01 -7.19 3.16
CA LYS A 117 -18.94 -6.77 1.76
C LYS A 117 -17.55 -6.29 1.36
N LEU A 118 -17.16 -6.66 0.15
CA LEU A 118 -16.03 -6.04 -0.54
C LEU A 118 -16.49 -4.70 -1.13
N ARG A 119 -15.77 -3.61 -0.84
CA ARG A 119 -16.03 -2.27 -1.38
C ARG A 119 -15.28 -2.04 -2.68
N THR A 120 -13.98 -2.28 -2.66
CA THR A 120 -13.09 -2.14 -3.82
C THR A 120 -11.82 -2.95 -3.63
N TYR A 121 -11.04 -3.10 -4.69
CA TYR A 121 -9.70 -3.63 -4.65
C TYR A 121 -8.84 -2.98 -5.74
N TYR A 122 -7.55 -2.84 -5.48
CA TYR A 122 -6.60 -2.25 -6.41
C TYR A 122 -5.18 -2.77 -6.14
N ALA A 123 -4.38 -2.86 -7.18
CA ALA A 123 -2.94 -3.09 -7.05
C ALA A 123 -2.32 -1.92 -6.27
N VAL A 124 -1.37 -2.22 -5.39
CA VAL A 124 -0.56 -1.23 -4.67
C VAL A 124 0.94 -1.43 -4.93
N LYS A 125 1.33 -2.62 -5.42
CA LYS A 125 2.70 -2.92 -5.79
C LYS A 125 2.73 -3.99 -6.89
N VAL A 126 3.58 -3.81 -7.89
CA VAL A 126 3.91 -4.81 -8.89
C VAL A 126 5.42 -4.91 -8.97
N GLU A 127 5.96 -6.10 -8.79
CA GLU A 127 7.39 -6.39 -8.93
C GLU A 127 7.57 -7.51 -9.94
N GLU A 128 8.40 -7.30 -10.95
CA GLU A 128 8.78 -8.37 -11.88
C GLU A 128 9.60 -9.44 -11.16
N LEU A 129 9.31 -10.69 -11.50
CA LEU A 129 10.01 -11.88 -11.05
C LEU A 129 10.94 -12.40 -12.15
N PRO A 130 11.99 -13.15 -11.80
CA PRO A 130 12.84 -13.80 -12.79
C PRO A 130 12.04 -14.64 -13.78
N THR A 131 12.43 -14.62 -15.06
CA THR A 131 11.71 -15.30 -16.15
C THR A 131 11.66 -16.82 -15.99
N ASP A 132 12.59 -17.42 -15.27
CA ASP A 132 12.66 -18.85 -14.93
C ASP A 132 11.80 -19.24 -13.72
N THR A 133 11.16 -18.28 -13.03
CA THR A 133 10.30 -18.54 -11.87
C THR A 133 9.18 -19.52 -12.23
N SER A 134 9.08 -20.66 -11.54
CA SER A 134 7.95 -21.58 -11.74
C SER A 134 6.72 -21.09 -10.95
N LEU A 135 5.56 -21.03 -11.61
CA LEU A 135 4.28 -20.65 -11.00
C LEU A 135 3.38 -21.88 -10.83
N ASP A 136 2.67 -21.94 -9.72
CA ASP A 136 1.70 -22.99 -9.41
C ASP A 136 0.27 -22.50 -9.64
N PHE A 137 -0.33 -22.99 -10.73
CA PHE A 137 -1.74 -22.76 -11.07
C PHE A 137 -2.64 -23.92 -10.65
N THR A 138 -2.24 -24.72 -9.66
CA THR A 138 -3.10 -25.74 -9.07
C THR A 138 -4.22 -25.05 -8.27
N PRO A 139 -5.51 -25.37 -8.51
CA PRO A 139 -6.61 -24.82 -7.73
C PRO A 139 -6.57 -25.34 -6.28
N LEU A 140 -7.16 -24.57 -5.36
CA LEU A 140 -7.34 -24.98 -3.97
C LEU A 140 -8.15 -26.27 -3.89
N PRO A 141 -7.90 -27.13 -2.89
CA PRO A 141 -8.72 -28.30 -2.65
C PRO A 141 -10.18 -27.88 -2.44
N LYS A 142 -11.12 -28.64 -3.00
CA LYS A 142 -12.54 -28.41 -2.75
C LYS A 142 -12.82 -28.74 -1.28
N SER A 143 -13.41 -27.80 -0.56
CA SER A 143 -14.01 -28.07 0.75
C SER A 143 -15.23 -28.97 0.53
N GLU A 144 -15.15 -30.22 0.97
CA GLU A 144 -16.27 -31.17 1.01
C GLU A 144 -17.38 -30.75 1.99
#